data_AF-X0Z9T2-F1
#
_entry.id   AF-X0Z9T2-F1
#
_cell.length_a   1.000
_cell.length_b   1.000
_cell.length_c   1.000
_cell.angle_alpha   90.00
_cell.angle_beta   90.00
_cell.angle_gamma   90.00
#
_symmetry.space_group_name_H-M   'P 1'
#
loop_
_entity.id
_entity.type
_entity.pdbx_description
1 polymer ?
#
loop_
_entity_poly.entity_id
_entity_poly.type
_entity_poly.pdbx_seq_one_letter_code
_entity_poly.pdbx_strand_id
1 'polypeptide(L)'
;PLDYKTRGYELKEDPRRYYQNQLDCYCLMLEYSGFRTKGLAYLLYYWPEQVEQNGIVRFHVKPVKIETNIESAKKTVKDAAKLLSLPMPKSNPDCEYCSLVTKRKGERK
;
A
#
# COMPACT_ATOMS: atom_id res chain seq x y z
N PRO A 1 8.86 -5.29 -9.72
CA PRO A 1 8.42 -3.91 -9.40
C PRO A 1 9.42 -3.20 -8.51
N LEU A 2 9.65 -1.90 -8.72
CA LEU A 2 10.42 -1.03 -7.82
C LEU A 2 9.51 0.12 -7.38
N ASP A 3 9.38 0.35 -6.09
CA ASP A 3 8.43 1.31 -5.53
C ASP A 3 9.08 2.14 -4.41
N TYR A 4 8.94 3.46 -4.51
CA TYR A 4 9.65 4.43 -3.69
C TYR A 4 8.78 4.85 -2.51
N LYS A 5 9.28 4.70 -1.27
CA LYS A 5 8.53 5.01 -0.05
C LYS A 5 9.28 6.01 0.81
N THR A 6 8.68 7.14 1.11
CA THR A 6 9.20 8.10 2.08
C THR A 6 8.59 7.85 3.47
N ARG A 7 9.38 8.00 4.53
CA ARG A 7 8.94 7.96 5.93
C ARG A 7 9.60 9.07 6.72
N GLY A 8 8.98 9.49 7.81
CA GLY A 8 9.57 10.44 8.75
C GLY A 8 10.62 9.85 9.68
N TYR A 9 10.75 8.52 9.72
CA TYR A 9 11.69 7.80 10.59
C TYR A 9 11.98 6.40 10.04
N GLU A 10 13.01 5.77 10.60
CA GLU A 10 13.46 4.42 10.23
C GLU A 10 12.33 3.39 10.26
N LEU A 11 12.41 2.42 9.34
CA LEU A 11 11.47 1.30 9.25
C LEU A 11 11.59 0.39 10.47
N LYS A 12 10.52 0.30 11.27
CA LYS A 12 10.46 -0.52 12.51
C LYS A 12 9.80 -1.88 12.34
N GLU A 13 8.95 -2.04 11.33
CA GLU A 13 8.13 -3.23 11.12
C GLU A 13 8.39 -3.84 9.74
N ASP A 14 8.03 -5.12 9.57
CA ASP A 14 8.09 -5.78 8.26
C ASP A 14 7.12 -5.09 7.28
N PRO A 15 7.63 -4.48 6.19
CA PRO A 15 6.81 -3.73 5.25
C PRO A 15 5.82 -4.61 4.47
N ARG A 16 6.00 -5.94 4.45
CA ARG A 16 5.03 -6.88 3.86
C ARG A 16 3.64 -6.69 4.45
N ARG A 17 3.55 -6.36 5.74
CA ARG A 17 2.28 -6.11 6.45
C ARG A 17 1.40 -5.07 5.74
N TYR A 18 2.01 -4.09 5.10
CA TYR A 18 1.30 -2.95 4.50
C TYR A 18 1.27 -3.00 2.98
N TYR A 19 2.30 -3.57 2.35
CA TYR A 19 2.53 -3.41 0.90
C TYR A 19 2.44 -4.72 0.10
N GLN A 20 2.28 -5.89 0.74
CA GLN A 20 2.25 -7.17 0.02
C GLN A 20 1.23 -7.17 -1.13
N ASN A 21 -0.03 -6.84 -0.84
CA ASN A 21 -1.09 -6.84 -1.86
C ASN A 21 -0.82 -5.83 -3.00
N GLN A 22 -0.21 -4.67 -2.70
CA GLN A 22 0.19 -3.71 -3.73
C GLN A 22 1.24 -4.31 -4.67
N LEU A 23 2.27 -4.94 -4.12
CA LEU A 23 3.38 -5.51 -4.89
C LEU A 23 2.94 -6.75 -5.70
N ASP A 24 2.08 -7.59 -5.12
CA ASP A 24 1.46 -8.72 -5.80
C ASP A 24 0.66 -8.23 -7.03
N CYS A 25 -0.15 -7.18 -6.86
CA CYS A 25 -0.91 -6.57 -7.96
C CYS A 25 0.00 -5.98 -9.05
N TYR A 26 1.12 -5.35 -8.70
CA TYR A 26 2.08 -4.87 -9.69
C TYR A 26 2.71 -6.01 -10.49
N CYS A 27 3.09 -7.11 -9.83
CA CYS A 27 3.58 -8.29 -10.52
C CYS A 27 2.52 -8.88 -11.47
N LEU A 28 1.27 -9.01 -11.01
CA LEU A 28 0.17 -9.46 -11.84
C LEU A 28 0.00 -8.60 -13.11
N MET A 29 -0.05 -7.27 -12.97
CA MET A 29 -0.22 -6.37 -14.11
C MET A 29 0.93 -6.44 -15.11
N LEU A 30 2.17 -6.57 -14.63
CA LEU A 30 3.34 -6.72 -15.49
C LEU A 30 3.25 -8.02 -16.30
N GLU A 31 2.89 -9.14 -15.67
CA GLU A 31 2.74 -10.42 -16.37
C GLU A 31 1.63 -10.41 -17.40
N TYR A 32 0.47 -9.84 -17.06
CA TYR A 32 -0.63 -9.67 -18.01
C TYR A 32 -0.30 -8.71 -19.17
N SER A 33 0.68 -7.82 -18.99
CA SER A 33 1.16 -6.93 -20.05
C SER A 33 2.28 -7.54 -20.89
N GLY A 34 2.56 -8.85 -20.73
CA GLY A 34 3.57 -9.58 -21.50
C GLY A 34 4.99 -9.48 -20.95
N PHE A 35 5.21 -8.84 -19.79
CA PHE A 35 6.51 -8.79 -19.14
C PHE A 35 6.72 -10.00 -18.24
N ARG A 36 7.92 -10.58 -18.22
CA ARG A 36 8.25 -11.63 -17.25
C ARG A 36 8.62 -11.01 -15.91
N THR A 37 8.04 -11.50 -14.82
CA THR A 37 8.48 -11.13 -13.47
C THR A 37 9.25 -12.28 -12.82
N LYS A 38 10.08 -11.96 -11.83
CA LYS A 38 10.82 -12.96 -11.04
C LYS A 38 10.07 -13.38 -9.77
N GLY A 39 8.79 -13.03 -9.62
CA GLY A 39 8.09 -13.17 -8.33
C GLY A 39 8.71 -12.32 -7.21
N LEU A 40 9.28 -11.16 -7.57
CA LEU A 40 10.03 -10.30 -6.66
C LEU A 40 9.72 -8.83 -6.91
N ALA A 41 9.70 -8.07 -5.82
CA ALA A 41 9.61 -6.62 -5.81
C ALA A 41 10.59 -5.99 -4.82
N TYR A 42 10.87 -4.71 -5.02
CA TYR A 42 11.72 -3.90 -4.16
C TYR A 42 10.97 -2.67 -3.69
N LEU A 43 10.96 -2.44 -2.38
CA LEU A 43 10.60 -1.16 -1.78
C LEU A 43 11.88 -0.40 -1.49
N LEU A 44 12.00 0.81 -2.01
CA LEU A 44 13.13 1.68 -1.73
C LEU A 44 12.68 2.73 -0.72
N TYR A 45 13.06 2.52 0.54
CA TYR A 45 12.69 3.42 1.63
C TYR A 45 13.66 4.60 1.74
N TYR A 46 13.11 5.77 1.97
CA TYR A 46 13.80 7.01 2.27
C TYR A 46 13.29 7.57 3.59
N TRP A 47 14.18 7.93 4.51
CA TRP A 47 13.81 8.72 5.70
C TRP A 47 14.93 9.69 6.07
N PRO A 48 14.61 10.85 6.66
CA PRO A 48 15.62 11.82 7.02
C PRO A 48 16.51 11.27 8.14
N GLU A 49 17.83 11.36 7.96
CA GLU A 49 18.82 11.13 9.03
C GLU A 49 19.26 12.44 9.66
N GLN A 50 19.44 13.47 8.82
CA GLN A 50 19.94 14.76 9.25
C GLN A 50 19.32 15.88 8.42
N VAL A 51 19.00 16.98 9.09
CA VAL A 51 18.66 18.26 8.48
C VAL A 51 19.84 19.21 8.71
N GLU A 52 20.46 19.67 7.64
CA GLU A 52 21.59 20.59 7.66
C GLU A 52 21.13 22.05 7.53
N GLN A 53 22.09 22.99 7.62
CA GLN A 53 21.84 24.40 7.34
C GLN A 53 21.31 24.59 5.91
N ASN A 54 20.54 25.66 5.70
CA ASN A 54 19.89 25.99 4.42
C ASN A 54 18.84 24.97 3.94
N GLY A 55 18.33 24.10 4.81
CA GLY A 55 17.23 23.18 4.49
C GLY A 55 17.63 21.95 3.68
N ILE A 56 18.93 21.63 3.61
CA ILE A 56 19.42 20.40 3.00
C ILE A 56 19.05 19.23 3.93
N VAL A 57 18.41 18.20 3.39
CA VAL A 57 18.04 17.00 4.15
C VAL A 57 18.82 15.81 3.60
N ARG A 58 19.60 15.16 4.46
CA ARG A 58 20.22 13.86 4.15
C ARG A 58 19.24 12.75 4.47
N PHE A 59 18.98 11.92 3.46
CA PHE A 59 18.11 10.77 3.60
C PHE A 59 18.93 9.48 3.68
N HIS A 60 18.57 8.61 4.61
CA HIS A 60 18.94 7.20 4.51
C HIS A 60 18.16 6.56 3.36
N VAL A 61 18.78 5.63 2.65
CA VAL A 61 18.13 4.85 1.60
C VAL A 61 18.26 3.36 1.91
N LYS A 62 17.13 2.67 2.08
CA LYS A 62 17.11 1.23 2.38
C LYS A 62 16.26 0.46 1.37
N PRO A 63 16.87 -0.34 0.49
CA PRO A 63 16.13 -1.28 -0.34
C PRO A 63 15.65 -2.48 0.49
N VAL A 64 14.38 -2.84 0.33
CA VAL A 64 13.78 -4.04 0.93
C VAL A 64 13.25 -4.93 -0.17
N LYS A 65 13.77 -6.16 -0.25
CA LYS A 65 13.33 -7.19 -1.19
C LYS A 65 12.13 -7.94 -0.63
N ILE A 66 11.09 -8.12 -1.45
CA ILE A 66 9.85 -8.80 -1.10
C ILE A 66 9.50 -9.81 -2.20
N GLU A 67 9.13 -11.03 -1.79
CA GLU A 67 8.54 -12.03 -2.68
C GLU A 67 7.10 -11.68 -2.99
N THR A 68 6.68 -11.88 -4.24
CA THR A 68 5.32 -11.56 -4.69
C THR A 68 4.55 -12.82 -5.09
N ASN A 69 3.23 -12.75 -4.96
CA ASN A 69 2.31 -13.83 -5.27
C ASN A 69 1.16 -13.34 -6.17
N ILE A 70 1.24 -13.66 -7.46
CA ILE A 70 0.22 -13.27 -8.45
C ILE A 70 -1.15 -13.91 -8.17
N GLU A 71 -1.21 -15.08 -7.53
CA GLU A 71 -2.48 -15.74 -7.21
C GLU A 71 -3.20 -15.01 -6.06
N SER A 72 -2.45 -14.49 -5.08
CA SER A 72 -3.00 -13.59 -4.06
C SER A 72 -3.63 -12.35 -4.69
N ALA A 73 -2.93 -11.70 -5.64
CA ALA A 73 -3.48 -10.56 -6.36
C ALA A 73 -4.73 -10.90 -7.17
N LYS A 74 -4.72 -12.02 -7.93
CA LYS A 74 -5.90 -12.49 -8.67
C LYS A 74 -7.09 -12.71 -7.76
N LYS A 75 -6.87 -13.32 -6.59
CA LYS A 75 -7.92 -13.52 -5.57
C LYS A 75 -8.47 -12.18 -5.09
N THR A 76 -7.62 -11.25 -4.67
CA THR A 76 -8.05 -9.92 -4.21
C THR A 76 -8.87 -9.19 -5.27
N VAL A 77 -8.42 -9.17 -6.52
CA VAL A 77 -9.13 -8.49 -7.62
C VAL A 77 -10.49 -9.14 -7.89
N LYS A 78 -10.57 -10.47 -7.92
CA LYS A 78 -11.82 -11.21 -8.10
C LYS A 78 -12.80 -10.95 -6.95
N ASP A 79 -12.32 -11.00 -5.71
CA ASP A 79 -13.13 -10.75 -4.52
C ASP A 79 -13.65 -9.31 -4.50
N ALA A 80 -12.81 -8.33 -4.86
CA ALA A 80 -13.21 -6.93 -4.97
C ALA A 80 -14.27 -6.72 -6.07
N ALA A 81 -14.09 -7.30 -7.25
CA ALA A 81 -15.05 -7.21 -8.34
C ALA A 81 -16.40 -7.82 -7.94
N LYS A 82 -16.39 -8.98 -7.28
CA LYS A 82 -17.61 -9.61 -6.73
C LYS A 82 -18.27 -8.70 -5.69
N LEU A 83 -17.51 -8.15 -4.74
CA LEU A 83 -18.03 -7.27 -3.70
C LEU A 83 -18.72 -6.03 -4.29
N LEU A 84 -18.16 -5.43 -5.33
CA LEU A 84 -18.73 -4.26 -6.00
C LEU A 84 -20.08 -4.51 -6.67
N SER A 85 -20.39 -5.76 -7.03
CA SER A 85 -21.70 -6.15 -7.57
C SER A 85 -22.78 -6.39 -6.51
N LEU A 86 -22.40 -6.40 -5.22
CA LEU A 86 -23.32 -6.63 -4.11
C LEU A 86 -23.87 -5.30 -3.56
N PRO A 87 -24.98 -5.32 -2.81
CA PRO A 87 -25.45 -4.15 -2.09
C PRO A 87 -24.37 -3.60 -1.15
N MET A 88 -24.37 -2.28 -0.99
CA MET A 88 -23.44 -1.58 -0.09
C MET A 88 -23.50 -2.20 1.33
N PRO A 89 -22.37 -2.64 1.90
CA PRO A 89 -22.35 -3.21 3.25
C PRO A 89 -22.69 -2.15 4.30
N LYS A 90 -23.17 -2.61 5.46
CA LYS A 90 -23.33 -1.73 6.63
C LYS A 90 -21.96 -1.22 7.08
N SER A 91 -21.93 0.01 7.58
CA SER A 91 -20.75 0.59 8.23
C SER A 91 -20.24 -0.33 9.34
N ASN A 92 -18.92 -0.52 9.39
CA ASN A 92 -18.29 -1.23 10.50
C ASN A 92 -18.23 -0.30 11.73
N PRO A 93 -18.74 -0.71 12.91
CA PRO A 93 -18.73 0.12 14.12
C PRO A 93 -17.32 0.52 14.58
N ASP A 94 -16.31 -0.30 14.29
CA ASP A 94 -14.92 -0.05 14.67
C ASP A 94 -14.15 0.78 13.63
N CYS A 95 -14.83 1.23 12.55
CA CYS A 95 -14.22 2.06 11.52
C CYS A 95 -14.37 3.55 11.85
N GLU A 96 -13.28 4.18 12.29
CA GLU A 96 -13.23 5.63 12.59
C GLU A 96 -13.75 6.50 11.44
N TYR A 97 -13.43 6.14 10.19
CA TYR A 97 -13.90 6.88 9.02
C TYR A 97 -15.42 6.74 8.82
N CYS A 98 -15.98 5.55 8.99
CA CYS A 98 -17.43 5.35 8.92
C CYS A 98 -18.15 6.17 10.00
N SER A 99 -17.59 6.21 11.21
CA SER A 99 -18.09 7.00 12.33
C SER A 99 -18.03 8.51 12.03
N LEU A 100 -16.90 8.99 11.48
CA LEU A 100 -16.73 10.38 11.07
C LEU A 100 -17.75 10.80 10.00
N VAL A 101 -17.93 9.99 8.96
CA VAL A 101 -18.89 10.26 7.88
C VAL A 101 -20.31 10.33 8.43
N THR A 102 -20.67 9.43 9.35
CA THR A 102 -21.99 9.39 9.99
C THR A 102 -22.23 10.65 10.81
N LYS A 103 -21.26 11.04 11.66
CA LYS A 103 -21.32 12.26 12.47
C LYS A 103 -21.54 13.51 11.61
N ARG A 104 -20.73 13.68 10.55
CA ARG A 104 -20.81 14.86 9.66
C ARG A 104 -22.09 14.94 8.83
N LYS A 105 -22.74 13.81 8.53
CA LYS A 105 -24.06 13.81 7.88
C LYS A 105 -25.16 14.34 8.81
N GLY A 106 -25.02 14.14 10.12
CA GLY A 106 -25.93 14.68 11.13
C GLY A 106 -25.82 16.19 11.29
N GLU A 107 -24.61 16.74 11.18
CA GLU A 107 -24.32 18.18 11.30
C GLU A 107 -24.84 19.04 10.12
N ARG A 108 -25.27 18.41 9.02
CA ARG A 108 -25.84 19.07 7.83
C ARG A 108 -27.38 19.11 7.81
N LYS A 109 -28.04 18.63 8.87
CA LYS A 109 -29.49 18.73 9.07
C LYS A 109 -29.79 19.83 10.07
#